data_AF-A0A8S0FPX2-F1
#
_entry.id   AF-A0A8S0FPX2-F1
#
_cell.length_a   1.000
_cell.length_b   1.000
_cell.length_c   1.000
_cell.angle_alpha   90.00
_cell.angle_beta   90.00
_cell.angle_gamma   90.00
#
_symmetry.space_group_name_H-M   'P 1'
#
loop_
_entity.id
_entity.type
_entity.pdbx_description
1 polymer ?
#
loop_
_entity_poly.entity_id
_entity_poly.type
_entity_poly.pdbx_seq_one_letter_code
_entity_poly.pdbx_strand_id
1 'polypeptide(L)'
;MVKSQPILRYILRGIPAIAVAVLLSACSANNTAKNMHPETRAVGSETSSLQASQDEFENLVRNVDVKSRIMDQYADWKGVRYRLGGSTKKGIDCSGFVQRTFREQFGLELPRSTYEQQEMGKSVSRSNLRTGELQV
;
A
#
# COMPACT_ATOMS: atom_id res chain seq x y z
N MET A 1 42.45 -29.60 -45.42
CA MET A 1 42.61 -28.69 -44.25
C MET A 1 41.82 -27.42 -44.54
N VAL A 2 40.52 -27.40 -44.23
CA VAL A 2 39.58 -26.35 -44.68
C VAL A 2 39.55 -25.20 -43.68
N LYS A 3 39.77 -23.99 -44.20
CA LYS A 3 39.88 -22.71 -43.48
C LYS A 3 38.58 -22.35 -42.76
N SER A 4 38.76 -21.98 -41.49
CA SER A 4 37.79 -21.44 -40.55
C SER A 4 37.06 -20.20 -41.11
N GLN A 5 35.73 -20.20 -41.14
CA GLN A 5 34.90 -19.06 -41.56
C GLN A 5 34.47 -18.26 -40.31
N PRO A 6 34.95 -17.02 -40.10
CA PRO A 6 34.71 -16.25 -38.88
C PRO A 6 33.27 -15.70 -38.75
N ILE A 7 32.49 -15.71 -39.83
CA ILE A 7 31.17 -15.09 -39.93
C ILE A 7 30.12 -15.82 -39.07
N LEU A 8 30.22 -17.15 -38.95
CA LEU A 8 29.23 -17.96 -38.23
C LEU A 8 29.26 -17.71 -36.70
N ARG A 9 30.42 -17.31 -36.16
CA ARG A 9 30.56 -16.98 -34.73
C ARG A 9 29.97 -15.61 -34.38
N TYR A 10 29.93 -14.67 -35.33
CA TYR A 10 29.34 -13.35 -35.13
C TYR A 10 27.80 -13.41 -35.10
N ILE A 11 27.19 -14.24 -35.95
CA ILE A 11 25.73 -14.43 -35.97
C ILE A 11 25.27 -15.08 -34.65
N LEU A 12 25.98 -16.11 -34.16
CA LEU A 12 25.64 -16.82 -32.92
C LEU A 12 25.79 -15.95 -31.65
N ARG A 13 26.64 -14.91 -31.67
CA ARG A 13 26.81 -13.94 -30.57
C ARG A 13 25.94 -12.69 -30.70
N GLY A 14 25.44 -12.37 -31.89
CA GLY A 14 24.60 -11.19 -32.13
C GLY A 14 23.13 -11.39 -31.78
N ILE A 15 22.60 -12.61 -31.91
CA ILE A 15 21.20 -12.95 -31.62
C ILE A 15 20.78 -12.59 -30.18
N PRO A 16 21.53 -12.91 -29.11
CA PRO A 16 21.12 -12.53 -27.76
C PRO A 16 21.15 -11.02 -27.50
N ALA A 17 22.03 -10.27 -28.18
CA ALA A 17 22.11 -8.81 -28.01
C ALA A 17 20.92 -8.07 -28.66
N ILE A 18 20.42 -8.57 -29.81
CA ILE A 18 19.24 -8.00 -30.48
C ILE A 18 17.96 -8.31 -29.67
N ALA A 19 17.85 -9.51 -29.09
CA ALA A 19 16.70 -9.88 -28.26
C ALA A 19 16.57 -9.01 -27.00
N VAL A 20 17.69 -8.66 -26.33
CA VAL A 20 17.69 -7.76 -25.17
C VAL A 20 17.29 -6.33 -25.56
N ALA A 21 17.70 -5.84 -26.74
CA ALA A 21 17.31 -4.52 -27.22
C ALA A 21 15.81 -4.41 -27.54
N VAL A 22 15.19 -5.47 -28.08
CA VAL A 22 13.74 -5.50 -28.37
C VAL A 22 12.91 -5.56 -27.08
N LEU A 23 13.39 -6.26 -26.04
CA LEU A 23 12.69 -6.35 -24.75
C LEU A 23 12.71 -5.04 -23.94
N LEU A 24 13.72 -4.18 -24.12
CA LEU A 24 13.80 -2.88 -23.44
C LEU A 24 12.97 -1.77 -24.10
N SER A 25 12.43 -2.00 -25.31
CA SER A 25 11.63 -1.01 -26.03
C SER A 25 10.12 -1.05 -25.72
N ALA A 26 9.68 -1.90 -24.78
CA ALA A 26 8.26 -2.09 -24.47
C ALA A 26 7.68 -1.11 -23.41
N CYS A 27 8.45 -0.15 -22.89
CA CYS A 27 7.96 0.83 -21.93
C CYS A 27 8.13 2.26 -22.44
N SER A 28 7.29 2.67 -23.39
CA SER A 28 7.01 4.09 -23.64
C SER A 28 5.59 4.28 -24.17
N ALA A 29 4.58 3.85 -23.40
CA ALA A 29 3.24 4.40 -23.53
C ALA A 29 3.20 5.73 -22.78
N ASN A 30 3.48 6.83 -23.48
CA ASN A 30 3.18 8.15 -22.96
C ASN A 30 1.66 8.23 -22.81
N ASN A 31 1.19 8.34 -21.56
CA ASN A 31 -0.18 8.73 -21.25
C ASN A 31 -0.37 10.18 -21.71
N THR A 32 -0.65 10.38 -22.99
CA THR A 32 -1.30 11.61 -23.44
C THR A 32 -2.72 11.55 -22.91
N ALA A 33 -2.93 12.16 -21.75
CA ALA A 33 -4.24 12.56 -21.27
C ALA A 33 -4.85 13.50 -22.32
N LYS A 34 -5.53 12.93 -23.32
CA LYS A 34 -6.52 13.66 -24.09
C LYS A 34 -7.61 14.00 -23.08
N ASN A 35 -7.72 15.28 -22.74
CA ASN A 35 -8.95 15.85 -22.22
C ASN A 35 -10.04 15.62 -23.28
N MET A 36 -10.67 14.46 -23.23
CA MET A 36 -11.81 14.12 -24.06
C MET A 36 -13.04 14.45 -23.26
N HIS A 37 -13.54 15.66 -23.47
CA HIS A 37 -14.88 16.06 -23.07
C HIS A 37 -15.87 15.10 -23.75
N PRO A 38 -16.63 14.26 -23.02
CA PRO A 38 -17.71 13.51 -23.63
C PRO A 38 -18.97 14.36 -23.49
N GLU A 39 -19.30 15.12 -24.53
CA GLU A 39 -20.71 15.44 -24.75
C GLU A 39 -21.42 14.15 -25.20
N THR A 40 -22.22 13.64 -24.27
CA THR A 40 -23.57 13.08 -24.48
C THR A 40 -23.71 11.87 -25.42
N ARG A 41 -23.88 10.69 -24.80
CA ARG A 41 -25.01 9.76 -25.06
C ARG A 41 -25.14 8.76 -23.90
N ALA A 42 -26.36 8.65 -23.38
CA ALA A 42 -26.71 7.91 -22.18
C ALA A 42 -26.42 6.40 -22.29
N VAL A 43 -25.35 5.96 -21.61
CA VAL A 43 -25.16 4.58 -21.13
C VAL A 43 -24.69 4.71 -19.67
N GLY A 44 -25.57 5.20 -18.80
CA GLY A 44 -25.22 5.67 -17.45
C GLY A 44 -25.66 4.77 -16.29
N SER A 45 -26.27 3.60 -16.55
CA SER A 45 -26.91 2.82 -15.49
C SER A 45 -26.18 1.53 -15.10
N GLU A 46 -25.43 0.90 -16.01
CA GLU A 46 -24.79 -0.41 -15.76
C GLU A 46 -23.33 -0.27 -15.27
N THR A 47 -22.64 0.81 -15.65
CA THR A 47 -21.24 1.07 -15.25
C THR A 47 -21.12 1.65 -13.84
N SER A 48 -22.13 2.40 -13.38
CA SER A 48 -22.14 3.01 -12.04
C SER A 48 -22.36 1.98 -10.93
N SER A 49 -23.18 0.96 -11.17
CA SER A 49 -23.42 -0.12 -10.20
C SER A 49 -22.20 -1.03 -10.05
N LEU A 50 -21.52 -1.35 -11.14
CA LEU A 50 -20.29 -2.14 -11.12
C LEU A 50 -19.15 -1.37 -10.45
N GLN A 51 -19.01 -0.07 -10.71
CA GLN A 51 -18.03 0.78 -10.04
C GLN A 51 -18.28 0.84 -8.52
N ALA A 52 -19.52 1.07 -8.09
CA ALA A 52 -19.89 1.10 -6.68
C ALA A 52 -19.60 -0.23 -5.96
N SER A 53 -19.85 -1.36 -6.63
CA SER A 53 -19.54 -2.69 -6.08
C SER A 53 -18.05 -2.95 -5.93
N GLN A 54 -17.23 -2.43 -6.85
CA GLN A 54 -15.77 -2.54 -6.77
C GLN A 54 -15.22 -1.67 -5.64
N ASP A 55 -15.69 -0.43 -5.51
CA ASP A 55 -15.26 0.47 -4.43
C ASP A 55 -15.62 -0.08 -3.04
N GLU A 56 -16.78 -0.72 -2.91
CA GLU A 56 -17.17 -1.38 -1.66
C GLU A 56 -16.26 -2.58 -1.34
N PHE A 57 -15.96 -3.40 -2.34
CA PHE A 57 -15.03 -4.53 -2.19
C PHE A 57 -13.62 -4.08 -1.81
N GLU A 58 -13.08 -3.07 -2.48
CA GLU A 58 -11.76 -2.50 -2.16
C GLU A 58 -11.72 -1.92 -0.74
N ASN A 59 -12.78 -1.22 -0.32
CA ASN A 59 -12.89 -0.74 1.06
C ASN A 59 -12.92 -1.89 2.07
N LEU A 60 -13.64 -2.97 1.77
CA LEU A 60 -13.68 -4.16 2.62
C LEU A 60 -12.30 -4.81 2.74
N VAL A 61 -11.61 -5.03 1.61
CA VAL A 61 -10.26 -5.62 1.58
C VAL A 61 -9.28 -4.77 2.40
N ARG A 62 -9.28 -3.45 2.21
CA ARG A 62 -8.44 -2.54 3.01
C ARG A 62 -8.77 -2.61 4.50
N ASN A 63 -10.04 -2.62 4.87
CA ASN A 63 -10.43 -2.69 6.28
C ASN A 63 -10.01 -4.03 6.92
N VAL A 64 -10.08 -5.13 6.17
CA VAL A 64 -9.62 -6.45 6.62
C VAL A 64 -8.09 -6.46 6.80
N ASP A 65 -7.32 -5.90 5.86
CA ASP A 65 -5.85 -5.80 5.99
C ASP A 65 -5.44 -4.96 7.21
N VAL A 66 -6.00 -3.76 7.36
CA VAL A 66 -5.71 -2.89 8.51
C VAL A 66 -6.06 -3.59 9.83
N LYS A 67 -7.22 -4.24 9.88
CA LYS A 67 -7.64 -5.01 11.06
C LYS A 67 -6.68 -6.17 11.34
N SER A 68 -6.25 -6.91 10.32
CA SER A 68 -5.32 -8.04 10.48
C SER A 68 -4.02 -7.57 11.12
N ARG A 69 -3.40 -6.53 10.58
CA ARG A 69 -2.15 -5.97 11.11
C ARG A 69 -2.26 -5.51 12.57
N ILE A 70 -3.37 -4.86 12.92
CA ILE A 70 -3.64 -4.47 14.31
C ILE A 70 -3.79 -5.71 15.21
N MET A 71 -4.46 -6.75 14.72
CA MET A 71 -4.63 -8.00 15.47
C MET A 71 -3.33 -8.77 15.63
N ASP A 72 -2.45 -8.74 14.64
CA ASP A 72 -1.11 -9.33 14.71
C ASP A 72 -0.26 -8.64 15.78
N GLN A 73 -0.29 -7.30 15.80
CA GLN A 73 0.35 -6.53 16.86
C GLN A 73 -0.27 -6.85 18.23
N TYR A 74 -1.59 -6.90 18.33
CA TYR A 74 -2.26 -7.26 19.58
C TYR A 74 -1.85 -8.66 20.06
N ALA A 75 -1.76 -9.64 19.17
CA ALA A 75 -1.37 -11.01 19.51
C ALA A 75 0.02 -11.07 20.16
N ASP A 76 0.99 -10.31 19.64
CA ASP A 76 2.34 -10.22 20.21
C ASP A 76 2.33 -9.53 21.59
N TRP A 77 1.48 -8.54 21.81
CA TRP A 77 1.46 -7.73 23.05
C TRP A 77 0.44 -8.19 24.10
N LYS A 78 -0.41 -9.15 23.75
CA LYS A 78 -1.42 -9.69 24.64
C LYS A 78 -0.79 -10.21 25.93
N GLY A 79 -1.26 -9.68 27.05
CA GLY A 79 -0.79 -10.06 28.39
C GLY A 79 0.30 -9.16 28.98
N VAL A 80 0.90 -8.25 28.19
CA VAL A 80 1.80 -7.23 28.74
C VAL A 80 1.03 -6.30 29.67
N ARG A 81 1.56 -6.08 30.87
CA ARG A 81 0.89 -5.24 31.88
C ARG A 81 0.99 -3.75 31.51
N TYR A 82 -0.01 -2.99 31.95
CA TYR A 82 0.02 -1.55 31.81
C TYR A 82 1.15 -0.92 32.63
N ARG A 83 1.88 0.03 32.06
CA ARG A 83 2.86 0.86 32.76
C ARG A 83 2.98 2.22 32.09
N LEU A 84 2.62 3.30 32.78
CA LEU A 84 2.80 4.66 32.30
C LEU A 84 4.27 4.93 31.94
N GLY A 85 4.51 5.52 30.77
CA GLY A 85 5.84 5.72 30.19
C GLY A 85 6.46 4.45 29.59
N GLY A 86 5.87 3.28 29.81
CA GLY A 86 6.36 2.00 29.30
C GLY A 86 6.18 1.85 27.79
N SER A 87 7.14 1.21 27.14
CA SER A 87 7.13 0.91 25.69
C SER A 87 7.75 -0.46 25.37
N THR A 88 7.79 -1.36 26.36
CA THR A 88 8.48 -2.66 26.28
C THR A 88 7.60 -3.79 26.79
N LYS A 89 8.00 -5.05 26.59
CA LYS A 89 7.27 -6.22 27.15
C LYS A 89 7.24 -6.28 28.68
N LYS A 90 8.05 -5.47 29.38
CA LYS A 90 8.00 -5.32 30.85
C LYS A 90 6.87 -4.38 31.31
N GLY A 91 6.24 -3.67 30.38
CA GLY A 91 5.12 -2.79 30.64
C GLY A 91 4.98 -1.73 29.55
N ILE A 92 3.74 -1.46 29.15
CA ILE A 92 3.40 -0.52 28.09
C ILE A 92 2.17 0.31 28.49
N ASP A 93 2.10 1.57 28.04
CA ASP A 93 0.89 2.37 28.19
C ASP A 93 0.11 2.52 26.88
N CYS A 94 -0.98 3.29 26.92
CA CYS A 94 -1.88 3.48 25.79
C CYS A 94 -1.17 4.08 24.58
N SER A 95 -0.52 5.23 24.75
CA SER A 95 0.20 5.93 23.68
C SER A 95 1.45 5.18 23.21
N GLY A 96 2.12 4.47 24.11
CA GLY A 96 3.24 3.59 23.75
C GLY A 96 2.79 2.42 22.87
N PHE A 97 1.65 1.79 23.18
CA PHE A 97 1.12 0.70 22.36
C PHE A 97 0.71 1.19 20.97
N VAL A 98 0.00 2.33 20.90
CA VAL A 98 -0.35 2.98 19.62
C VAL A 98 0.91 3.32 18.82
N GLN A 99 1.90 3.97 19.41
CA GLN A 99 3.16 4.33 18.75
C GLN A 99 3.87 3.09 18.17
N ARG A 100 4.00 2.01 18.96
CA ARG A 100 4.60 0.74 18.52
C ARG A 100 3.83 0.16 17.33
N THR A 101 2.50 0.09 17.44
CA THR A 101 1.62 -0.47 16.42
C THR A 101 1.76 0.27 15.10
N PHE A 102 1.67 1.61 15.12
CA PHE A 102 1.75 2.42 13.91
C PHE A 102 3.12 2.38 13.25
N ARG A 103 4.20 2.38 14.04
CA ARG A 103 5.56 2.25 13.53
C ARG A 103 5.80 0.88 12.90
N GLU A 104 5.47 -0.19 13.62
CA GLU A 104 5.84 -1.57 13.22
C GLU A 104 4.94 -2.11 12.10
N GLN A 105 3.64 -1.79 12.11
CA GLN A 105 2.67 -2.33 11.14
C GLN A 105 2.44 -1.43 9.92
N PHE A 106 2.65 -0.12 10.08
CA PHE A 106 2.29 0.88 9.06
C PHE A 106 3.44 1.83 8.71
N GLY A 107 4.59 1.75 9.39
CA GLY A 107 5.74 2.63 9.13
C GLY A 107 5.49 4.11 9.48
N LEU A 108 4.50 4.40 10.33
CA LEU A 108 4.16 5.76 10.75
C LEU A 108 4.73 6.06 12.14
N GLU A 109 5.58 7.08 12.22
CA GLU A 109 6.12 7.57 13.49
C GLU A 109 5.11 8.47 14.18
N LEU A 110 4.74 8.10 15.41
CA LEU A 110 3.86 8.88 16.26
C LEU A 110 4.63 9.44 17.46
N PRO A 111 4.26 10.63 17.96
CA PRO A 111 4.85 11.19 19.17
C PRO A 111 4.51 10.32 20.40
N ARG A 112 5.20 10.56 21.52
CA ARG A 112 5.15 9.64 22.67
C ARG A 112 3.89 9.79 23.50
N SER A 113 3.33 11.00 23.62
CA SER A 113 2.17 11.24 24.48
C SER A 113 0.85 11.19 23.71
N THR A 114 -0.23 10.81 24.40
CA THR A 114 -1.59 10.83 23.84
C THR A 114 -1.99 12.24 23.39
N TYR A 115 -1.54 13.27 24.12
CA TYR A 115 -1.83 14.67 23.81
C TYR A 115 -1.21 15.11 22.47
N GLU A 116 0.02 14.70 22.19
CA GLU A 116 0.63 14.98 20.89
C GLU A 116 0.04 14.09 19.78
N GLN A 117 -0.31 12.83 20.10
CA GLN A 117 -0.86 11.90 19.11
C GLN A 117 -2.22 12.36 18.57
N GLN A 118 -3.09 12.94 19.41
CA GLN A 118 -4.38 13.48 18.95
C GLN A 118 -4.22 14.68 17.98
N GLU A 119 -3.10 15.39 18.04
CA GLU A 119 -2.82 16.55 17.18
C GLU A 119 -2.26 16.16 15.81
N MET A 120 -1.82 14.91 15.64
CA MET A 120 -1.30 14.40 14.36
C MET A 120 -2.39 14.22 13.29
N GLY A 121 -3.66 14.16 13.70
CA GLY A 121 -4.81 13.84 12.84
C GLY A 121 -5.87 14.94 12.79
N LYS A 122 -6.99 14.61 12.15
CA LYS A 122 -8.20 15.44 12.16
C LYS A 122 -9.26 14.76 13.03
N SER A 123 -10.07 15.55 13.72
CA SER A 123 -11.19 15.02 14.47
C SER A 123 -12.23 14.40 13.53
N VAL A 124 -12.68 13.18 13.86
CA VAL A 124 -13.70 12.44 13.12
C VAL A 124 -14.87 12.17 14.07
N SER A 125 -16.10 12.43 13.60
CA SER A 125 -17.30 12.13 14.40
C SER A 125 -17.44 10.63 14.60
N ARG A 126 -18.06 10.23 15.73
CA ARG A 126 -18.28 8.81 16.06
C ARG A 126 -19.00 8.03 14.94
N SER A 127 -19.94 8.68 14.25
CA SER A 127 -20.69 8.09 13.13
C SER A 127 -19.82 7.79 11.90
N ASN A 128 -18.65 8.42 11.79
CA ASN A 128 -17.77 8.36 10.62
C ASN A 128 -16.44 7.63 10.92
N LEU A 129 -16.33 6.95 12.07
CA LEU A 129 -15.13 6.21 12.43
C LEU A 129 -14.85 5.08 11.44
N ARG A 130 -13.58 4.94 11.07
CA ARG A 130 -13.09 3.89 10.17
C ARG A 130 -12.11 3.00 10.93
N THR A 131 -11.86 1.81 10.38
CA THR A 131 -10.85 0.90 10.93
C THR A 131 -9.48 1.56 10.93
N GLY A 132 -8.82 1.60 12.09
CA GLY A 132 -7.50 2.22 12.26
C GLY A 132 -7.54 3.65 12.80
N GLU A 133 -8.71 4.28 12.92
CA GLU A 133 -8.85 5.59 13.57
C GLU A 133 -8.57 5.48 15.07
N LEU A 134 -7.90 6.50 15.64
CA LEU A 134 -7.58 6.56 17.06
C LEU A 134 -8.72 7.19 17.85
N GLN A 135 -9.08 6.55 18.95
CA GLN A 135 -10.00 7.09 19.94
C GLN A 135 -9.21 7.55 21.15
N VAL A 136 -9.46 8.80 21.55
CA VAL A 136 -8.78 9.51 22.64
C VAL A 136 -9.75 9.73 23.79
#